data_AF-F2S9R9-F1
#
_entry.id   AF-F2S9R9-F1
#
_cell.length_a   1.000
_cell.length_b   1.000
_cell.length_c   1.000
_cell.angle_alpha   90.00
_cell.angle_beta   90.00
_cell.angle_gamma   90.00
#
_symmetry.space_group_name_H-M   'P 1'
#
loop_
_entity.id
_entity.type
_entity.pdbx_description
1 polymer ?
#
loop_
_entity_poly.entity_id
_entity_poly.type
_entity_poly.pdbx_seq_one_letter_code
_entity_poly.pdbx_strand_id
1 'polypeptide(L)'
;APNPAAQSRQGEIANALAIRDPLFKEQWHLFNPYTPGNDLNVTGLWLEGITGKGSISAIVDDGLDMYSNDLKDNYFAKGSYDFNEMKAEPRPTLDDDKHGTRCAGEVAAVHNNVCGVGVAYDSKVAGIRILSKYINDADEAEAVNYGFQDNQIYSCSWGPIDDGMTMDAPGLLVRRAIANGVQKGRGGKGSVFVFAAGNGAGHDDNCNFDGYTNSIFSITVGSVDWNNEHPYYSESCSAQLVVTYSSGSGGYIHTTDVGADTCSGSHGGTSAAGPLVVGVMALALQVRPELTWRDLQYILVELPFP
;
A
#
# COMPACT_ATOMS: atom_id res chain seq x y z
N ALA A 1 -23.72 15.81 2.72
CA ALA A 1 -24.60 14.75 2.18
C ALA A 1 -24.03 14.30 0.86
N PRO A 2 -24.15 13.02 0.47
CA PRO A 2 -23.61 12.54 -0.80
C PRO A 2 -24.31 13.20 -1.99
N ASN A 3 -23.57 13.40 -3.08
CA ASN A 3 -24.11 13.84 -4.36
C ASN A 3 -25.03 12.72 -4.92
N PRO A 4 -26.31 13.00 -5.21
CA PRO A 4 -27.25 11.95 -5.66
C PRO A 4 -26.83 11.26 -6.97
N ALA A 5 -26.23 11.99 -7.91
CA ALA A 5 -25.78 11.42 -9.18
C ALA A 5 -24.56 10.51 -8.98
N ALA A 6 -23.59 10.94 -8.15
CA ALA A 6 -22.44 10.12 -7.81
C ALA A 6 -22.86 8.86 -7.04
N GLN A 7 -23.81 8.96 -6.11
CA GLN A 7 -24.33 7.81 -5.38
C GLN A 7 -25.06 6.82 -6.30
N SER A 8 -25.84 7.31 -7.27
CA SER A 8 -26.45 6.46 -8.31
C SER A 8 -25.36 5.76 -9.12
N ARG A 9 -24.32 6.49 -9.53
CA ARG A 9 -23.20 5.95 -10.30
C ARG A 9 -22.42 4.88 -9.54
N GLN A 10 -22.18 5.07 -8.24
CA GLN A 10 -21.55 4.06 -7.38
C GLN A 10 -22.38 2.76 -7.38
N GLY A 11 -23.70 2.87 -7.28
CA GLY A 11 -24.61 1.73 -7.35
C GLY A 11 -24.61 1.03 -8.71
N GLU A 12 -24.54 1.77 -9.80
CA GLU A 12 -24.39 1.22 -11.16
C GLU A 12 -23.08 0.44 -11.31
N ILE A 13 -21.95 1.01 -10.86
CA ILE A 13 -20.64 0.38 -10.90
C ILE A 13 -20.66 -0.91 -10.07
N ALA A 14 -21.16 -0.85 -8.83
CA ALA A 14 -21.25 -2.02 -7.97
C ALA A 14 -22.10 -3.13 -8.62
N ASN A 15 -23.20 -2.79 -9.27
CA ASN A 15 -24.02 -3.78 -9.98
C ASN A 15 -23.31 -4.34 -11.23
N ALA A 16 -22.66 -3.48 -12.03
CA ALA A 16 -21.96 -3.88 -13.25
C ALA A 16 -20.77 -4.81 -12.98
N LEU A 17 -20.03 -4.56 -11.90
CA LEU A 17 -18.91 -5.38 -11.44
C LEU A 17 -19.34 -6.49 -10.45
N ALA A 18 -20.63 -6.59 -10.13
CA ALA A 18 -21.17 -7.52 -9.13
C ALA A 18 -20.48 -7.40 -7.75
N ILE A 19 -20.12 -6.19 -7.32
CA ILE A 19 -19.60 -5.88 -5.98
C ILE A 19 -20.72 -6.03 -4.96
N ARG A 20 -20.54 -6.96 -4.02
CA ARG A 20 -21.46 -7.25 -2.92
C ARG A 20 -20.84 -6.98 -1.55
N ASP A 21 -19.57 -6.60 -1.53
CA ASP A 21 -18.78 -6.28 -0.36
C ASP A 21 -19.44 -5.12 0.43
N PRO A 22 -19.73 -5.32 1.74
CA PRO A 22 -20.53 -4.39 2.51
C PRO A 22 -19.90 -2.99 2.66
N LEU A 23 -18.57 -2.90 2.74
CA LEU A 23 -17.82 -1.67 2.94
C LEU A 23 -17.53 -0.91 1.65
N PHE A 24 -17.81 -1.44 0.46
CA PHE A 24 -17.49 -0.74 -0.80
C PHE A 24 -18.10 0.67 -0.87
N LYS A 25 -19.27 0.87 -0.27
CA LYS A 25 -19.93 2.18 -0.20
C LYS A 25 -19.22 3.18 0.72
N GLU A 26 -18.45 2.68 1.68
CA GLU A 26 -17.67 3.44 2.66
C GLU A 26 -16.21 3.65 2.20
N GLN A 27 -15.74 2.87 1.22
CA GLN A 27 -14.44 3.02 0.58
C GLN A 27 -14.42 4.21 -0.41
N TRP A 28 -14.57 5.42 0.14
CA TRP A 28 -14.55 6.67 -0.62
C TRP A 28 -13.27 6.89 -1.43
N HIS A 29 -12.14 6.30 -1.01
CA HIS A 29 -10.88 6.36 -1.75
C HIS A 29 -10.94 5.63 -3.10
N LEU A 30 -11.88 4.69 -3.30
CA LEU A 30 -12.11 4.00 -4.58
C LEU A 30 -13.16 4.70 -5.44
N PHE A 31 -14.18 5.26 -4.79
CA PHE A 31 -15.22 6.07 -5.41
C PHE A 31 -15.87 6.98 -4.36
N ASN A 32 -15.76 8.31 -4.51
CA ASN A 32 -16.20 9.26 -3.51
C ASN A 32 -17.55 9.91 -3.88
N PRO A 33 -18.67 9.48 -3.27
CA PRO A 33 -19.97 10.09 -3.54
C PRO A 33 -20.15 11.43 -2.81
N TYR A 34 -19.30 11.76 -1.83
CA TYR A 34 -19.43 12.98 -1.03
C TYR A 34 -18.77 14.17 -1.71
N THR A 35 -17.56 13.97 -2.23
CA THR A 35 -16.80 14.95 -2.99
C THR A 35 -16.36 14.31 -4.31
N PRO A 36 -17.22 14.32 -5.34
CA PRO A 36 -16.95 13.64 -6.60
C PRO A 36 -15.64 14.10 -7.24
N GLY A 37 -14.79 13.14 -7.62
CA GLY A 37 -13.44 13.39 -8.14
C GLY A 37 -12.34 13.24 -7.09
N ASN A 38 -12.66 13.30 -5.80
CA ASN A 38 -11.70 13.06 -4.73
C ASN A 38 -11.61 11.56 -4.40
N ASP A 39 -11.22 10.77 -5.38
CA ASP A 39 -10.99 9.33 -5.31
C ASP A 39 -9.91 8.90 -6.32
N LEU A 40 -9.44 7.65 -6.24
CA LEU A 40 -8.37 7.14 -7.10
C LEU A 40 -8.78 6.99 -8.58
N ASN A 41 -10.05 7.20 -8.93
CA ASN A 41 -10.58 7.01 -10.28
C ASN A 41 -10.26 5.62 -10.89
N VAL A 42 -10.28 4.57 -10.07
CA VAL A 42 -9.93 3.19 -10.48
C VAL A 42 -11.09 2.41 -11.08
N THR A 43 -12.34 2.82 -10.79
CA THR A 43 -13.53 2.08 -11.23
C THR A 43 -13.68 1.98 -12.75
N GLY A 44 -13.17 2.97 -13.49
CA GLY A 44 -13.11 2.91 -14.97
C GLY A 44 -12.22 1.77 -15.46
N LEU A 45 -11.06 1.56 -14.82
CA LEU A 45 -10.12 0.48 -15.14
C LEU A 45 -10.74 -0.90 -14.85
N TRP A 46 -11.47 -1.01 -13.73
CA TRP A 46 -12.16 -2.26 -13.38
C TRP A 46 -13.24 -2.64 -14.41
N LEU A 47 -13.98 -1.65 -14.92
CA LEU A 47 -14.97 -1.86 -15.99
C LEU A 47 -14.31 -2.31 -17.31
N GLU A 48 -13.04 -1.98 -17.52
CA GLU A 48 -12.21 -2.45 -18.64
C GLU A 48 -11.52 -3.80 -18.36
N GLY A 49 -11.72 -4.40 -17.18
CA GLY A 49 -11.10 -5.68 -16.79
C GLY A 49 -9.66 -5.56 -16.32
N ILE A 50 -9.21 -4.35 -15.93
CA ILE A 50 -7.90 -4.11 -15.35
C ILE A 50 -8.05 -4.10 -13.82
N THR A 51 -7.63 -5.18 -13.17
CA THR A 51 -7.95 -5.51 -11.77
C THR A 51 -6.73 -5.94 -10.95
N GLY A 52 -5.53 -5.84 -11.53
CA GLY A 52 -4.25 -6.21 -10.92
C GLY A 52 -3.78 -7.63 -11.24
N LYS A 53 -4.50 -8.35 -12.10
CA LYS A 53 -4.22 -9.76 -12.39
C LYS A 53 -2.80 -9.96 -12.93
N GLY A 54 -2.07 -10.89 -12.31
CA GLY A 54 -0.69 -11.23 -12.68
C GLY A 54 0.36 -10.34 -12.02
N SER A 55 -0.07 -9.32 -11.26
CA SER A 55 0.82 -8.52 -10.42
C SER A 55 0.95 -9.14 -9.03
N ILE A 56 2.12 -9.01 -8.42
CA ILE A 56 2.42 -9.52 -7.08
C ILE A 56 3.06 -8.41 -6.25
N SER A 57 2.42 -8.01 -5.16
CA SER A 57 2.97 -7.07 -4.18
C SER A 57 3.40 -7.80 -2.90
N ALA A 58 4.28 -7.19 -2.13
CA ALA A 58 4.68 -7.66 -0.81
C ALA A 58 4.49 -6.52 0.21
N ILE A 59 3.76 -6.81 1.28
CA ILE A 59 3.61 -5.92 2.43
C ILE A 59 4.73 -6.26 3.42
N VAL A 60 5.70 -5.34 3.56
CA VAL A 60 6.83 -5.50 4.49
C VAL A 60 6.44 -4.79 5.79
N ASP A 61 5.98 -5.53 6.79
CA ASP A 61 5.28 -4.96 7.95
C ASP A 61 5.27 -5.89 9.19
N ASP A 62 4.22 -5.81 10.03
CA ASP A 62 4.00 -6.61 11.25
C ASP A 62 3.32 -7.98 11.00
N GLY A 63 3.02 -8.29 9.75
CA GLY A 63 2.43 -9.56 9.32
C GLY A 63 1.25 -9.40 8.37
N LEU A 64 0.74 -10.52 7.90
CA LEU A 64 -0.42 -10.60 7.02
C LEU A 64 -1.29 -11.78 7.44
N ASP A 65 -2.54 -11.51 7.80
CA ASP A 65 -3.51 -12.56 8.11
C ASP A 65 -3.98 -13.28 6.85
N MET A 66 -3.20 -14.28 6.44
CA MET A 66 -3.47 -15.12 5.27
C MET A 66 -4.73 -15.98 5.40
N TYR A 67 -5.34 -16.04 6.59
CA TYR A 67 -6.56 -16.80 6.85
C TYR A 67 -7.82 -15.94 6.80
N SER A 68 -7.68 -14.61 6.67
CA SER A 68 -8.81 -13.71 6.41
C SER A 68 -9.53 -14.14 5.13
N ASN A 69 -10.86 -14.23 5.17
CA ASN A 69 -11.67 -14.55 3.99
C ASN A 69 -11.54 -13.49 2.90
N ASP A 70 -11.13 -12.27 3.28
CA ASP A 70 -10.92 -11.15 2.38
C ASP A 70 -9.52 -11.15 1.73
N LEU A 71 -8.59 -11.98 2.19
CA LEU A 71 -7.20 -12.02 1.68
C LEU A 71 -6.73 -13.41 1.22
N LYS A 72 -7.27 -14.50 1.78
CA LYS A 72 -6.76 -15.86 1.58
C LYS A 72 -6.65 -16.28 0.11
N ASP A 73 -7.57 -15.85 -0.74
CA ASP A 73 -7.58 -16.22 -2.16
C ASP A 73 -6.49 -15.46 -2.94
N ASN A 74 -6.05 -14.31 -2.44
CA ASN A 74 -5.00 -13.48 -3.02
C ASN A 74 -3.64 -13.60 -2.31
N TYR A 75 -3.56 -14.33 -1.21
CA TYR A 75 -2.31 -14.57 -0.51
C TYR A 75 -1.26 -15.30 -1.37
N PHE A 76 -0.04 -14.76 -1.39
CA PHE A 76 1.10 -15.31 -2.12
C PHE A 76 2.14 -15.92 -1.18
N ALA A 77 1.96 -17.20 -0.85
CA ALA A 77 2.85 -17.90 0.09
C ALA A 77 4.32 -17.92 -0.35
N LYS A 78 4.61 -18.09 -1.65
CA LYS A 78 5.98 -18.19 -2.17
C LYS A 78 6.81 -16.93 -1.93
N GLY A 79 6.16 -15.76 -1.94
CA GLY A 79 6.79 -14.47 -1.70
C GLY A 79 6.70 -13.99 -0.26
N SER A 80 6.18 -14.82 0.66
CA SER A 80 5.93 -14.47 2.05
C SER A 80 6.93 -15.12 3.01
N TYR A 81 7.25 -14.44 4.12
CA TYR A 81 8.13 -14.95 5.17
C TYR A 81 8.00 -14.16 6.47
N ASP A 82 8.26 -14.82 7.60
CA ASP A 82 8.38 -14.22 8.92
C ASP A 82 9.83 -14.17 9.34
N PHE A 83 10.44 -12.99 9.34
CA PHE A 83 11.80 -12.75 9.81
C PHE A 83 11.87 -12.51 11.31
N ASN A 84 10.75 -12.22 11.99
CA ASN A 84 10.71 -12.11 13.45
C ASN A 84 10.82 -13.49 14.13
N GLU A 85 10.21 -14.52 13.52
CA GLU A 85 10.16 -15.91 14.01
C GLU A 85 10.92 -16.93 13.12
N MET A 86 11.48 -16.49 12.00
CA MET A 86 12.24 -17.32 11.04
C MET A 86 11.45 -18.51 10.49
N LYS A 87 10.25 -18.26 9.97
CA LYS A 87 9.33 -19.28 9.43
C LYS A 87 8.60 -18.77 8.18
N ALA A 88 8.00 -19.70 7.42
CA ALA A 88 7.37 -19.37 6.14
C ALA A 88 6.09 -18.51 6.26
N GLU A 89 5.32 -18.66 7.33
CA GLU A 89 4.04 -17.97 7.48
C GLU A 89 4.20 -16.64 8.23
N PRO A 90 3.94 -15.47 7.60
CA PRO A 90 4.01 -14.13 8.20
C PRO A 90 2.80 -13.81 9.07
N ARG A 91 2.33 -14.78 9.85
CA ARG A 91 1.06 -14.67 10.58
C ARG A 91 1.21 -13.62 11.71
N PRO A 92 0.27 -12.67 11.85
CA PRO A 92 0.15 -11.83 13.03
C PRO A 92 0.09 -12.65 14.32
N THR A 93 0.89 -12.28 15.33
CA THR A 93 0.91 -12.99 16.62
C THR A 93 0.66 -12.11 17.83
N LEU A 94 0.93 -10.80 17.72
CA LEU A 94 0.72 -9.82 18.77
C LEU A 94 -0.64 -9.13 18.60
N ASP A 95 -1.18 -8.58 19.69
CA ASP A 95 -2.49 -7.91 19.67
C ASP A 95 -2.50 -6.62 18.83
N ASP A 96 -1.32 -6.06 18.58
CA ASP A 96 -1.05 -4.88 17.77
C ASP A 96 -0.55 -5.20 16.35
N ASP A 97 -0.29 -6.48 16.02
CA ASP A 97 0.08 -6.94 14.65
C ASP A 97 -1.14 -6.85 13.71
N LYS A 98 -1.59 -5.65 13.37
CA LYS A 98 -2.77 -5.40 12.52
C LYS A 98 -2.46 -4.60 11.28
N HIS A 99 -1.34 -3.90 11.29
CA HIS A 99 -1.01 -2.87 10.33
C HIS A 99 -0.81 -3.45 8.94
N GLY A 100 0.03 -4.49 8.80
CA GLY A 100 0.28 -5.13 7.51
C GLY A 100 -0.96 -5.81 6.91
N THR A 101 -1.86 -6.34 7.74
CA THR A 101 -3.13 -6.91 7.25
C THR A 101 -4.05 -5.84 6.68
N ARG A 102 -4.12 -4.66 7.30
CA ARG A 102 -4.89 -3.52 6.81
C ARG A 102 -4.34 -2.99 5.48
N CYS A 103 -3.03 -2.82 5.40
CA CYS A 103 -2.33 -2.42 4.18
C CYS A 103 -2.52 -3.45 3.05
N ALA A 104 -2.49 -4.75 3.35
CA ALA A 104 -2.74 -5.81 2.37
C ALA A 104 -4.15 -5.72 1.78
N GLY A 105 -5.16 -5.43 2.62
CA GLY A 105 -6.54 -5.26 2.19
C GLY A 105 -6.74 -4.10 1.21
N GLU A 106 -6.05 -2.98 1.42
CA GLU A 106 -6.11 -1.82 0.51
C GLU A 106 -5.61 -2.17 -0.89
N VAL A 107 -4.59 -3.03 -0.98
CA VAL A 107 -4.03 -3.46 -2.26
C VAL A 107 -4.90 -4.53 -2.91
N ALA A 108 -5.22 -5.60 -2.18
CA ALA A 108 -5.66 -6.86 -2.77
C ALA A 108 -6.78 -7.57 -1.98
N ALA A 109 -7.56 -6.85 -1.16
CA ALA A 109 -8.82 -7.40 -0.64
C ALA A 109 -9.66 -7.95 -1.80
N VAL A 110 -10.12 -9.18 -1.63
CA VAL A 110 -10.74 -9.98 -2.68
C VAL A 110 -12.13 -9.43 -2.93
N HIS A 111 -12.49 -9.22 -4.20
CA HIS A 111 -13.86 -8.90 -4.58
C HIS A 111 -14.78 -10.10 -4.25
N ASN A 112 -15.51 -10.04 -3.13
CA ASN A 112 -16.34 -11.13 -2.63
C ASN A 112 -17.62 -10.63 -1.89
N ASN A 113 -17.81 -10.98 -0.61
CA ASN A 113 -18.90 -10.52 0.25
C ASN A 113 -18.41 -10.18 1.67
N VAL A 114 -17.12 -9.94 1.87
CA VAL A 114 -16.45 -9.71 3.15
C VAL A 114 -15.79 -8.35 3.09
N CYS A 115 -16.03 -7.50 4.10
CA CYS A 115 -15.42 -6.17 4.18
C CYS A 115 -15.57 -5.34 2.89
N GLY A 116 -14.48 -5.04 2.19
CA GLY A 116 -14.42 -4.12 1.06
C GLY A 116 -13.75 -4.75 -0.16
N VAL A 117 -13.17 -3.92 -1.02
CA VAL A 117 -12.46 -4.37 -2.23
C VAL A 117 -11.11 -3.67 -2.27
N GLY A 118 -10.05 -4.39 -2.66
CA GLY A 118 -8.73 -3.81 -2.87
C GLY A 118 -8.65 -3.06 -4.19
N VAL A 119 -7.72 -2.09 -4.30
CA VAL A 119 -7.48 -1.36 -5.55
C VAL A 119 -7.20 -2.31 -6.72
N ALA A 120 -6.44 -3.36 -6.45
CA ALA A 120 -6.01 -4.40 -7.38
C ALA A 120 -6.49 -5.77 -6.88
N TYR A 121 -7.81 -5.95 -6.79
CA TYR A 121 -8.46 -7.10 -6.16
C TYR A 121 -8.25 -8.47 -6.84
N ASP A 122 -7.64 -8.55 -8.03
CA ASP A 122 -7.20 -9.81 -8.66
C ASP A 122 -5.67 -10.00 -8.63
N SER A 123 -4.94 -9.07 -8.02
CA SER A 123 -3.50 -9.20 -7.77
C SER A 123 -3.21 -10.18 -6.64
N LYS A 124 -1.96 -10.60 -6.50
CA LYS A 124 -1.51 -11.38 -5.35
C LYS A 124 -0.73 -10.51 -4.38
N VAL A 125 -0.85 -10.83 -3.10
CA VAL A 125 -0.20 -10.10 -2.01
C VAL A 125 0.56 -11.05 -1.10
N ALA A 126 1.84 -10.77 -0.89
CA ALA A 126 2.71 -11.45 0.06
C ALA A 126 2.83 -10.67 1.37
N GLY A 127 3.10 -11.36 2.47
CA GLY A 127 3.44 -10.75 3.75
C GLY A 127 4.90 -11.03 4.11
N ILE A 128 5.64 -9.98 4.44
CA ILE A 128 7.02 -10.07 4.93
C ILE A 128 7.04 -9.44 6.32
N ARG A 129 7.08 -10.28 7.35
CA ARG A 129 6.93 -9.86 8.74
C ARG A 129 8.28 -9.53 9.36
N ILE A 130 8.51 -8.25 9.66
CA ILE A 130 9.75 -7.71 10.23
C ILE A 130 9.54 -6.77 11.43
N LEU A 131 8.35 -6.18 11.62
CA LEU A 131 8.15 -5.07 12.56
C LEU A 131 7.75 -5.51 13.98
N SER A 132 7.35 -6.76 14.19
CA SER A 132 6.81 -7.23 15.47
C SER A 132 7.88 -7.56 16.52
N LYS A 133 9.15 -7.45 16.14
CA LYS A 133 10.32 -7.72 17.00
C LYS A 133 11.56 -7.10 16.36
N TYR A 134 12.55 -6.76 17.18
CA TYR A 134 13.86 -6.34 16.68
C TYR A 134 14.44 -7.38 15.70
N ILE A 135 14.85 -6.89 14.53
CA ILE A 135 15.67 -7.60 13.56
C ILE A 135 16.97 -6.83 13.31
N ASN A 136 17.99 -7.49 12.79
CA ASN A 136 19.26 -6.84 12.46
C ASN A 136 19.30 -6.39 10.98
N ASP A 137 20.31 -5.58 10.61
CA ASP A 137 20.51 -5.04 9.25
C ASP A 137 20.60 -6.14 8.17
N ALA A 138 21.08 -7.35 8.51
CA ALA A 138 21.17 -8.45 7.54
C ALA A 138 19.79 -9.07 7.26
N ASP A 139 18.98 -9.28 8.30
CA ASP A 139 17.61 -9.79 8.15
C ASP A 139 16.72 -8.78 7.42
N GLU A 140 16.87 -7.47 7.71
CA GLU A 140 16.15 -6.41 7.02
C GLU A 140 16.54 -6.34 5.53
N ALA A 141 17.84 -6.47 5.23
CA ALA A 141 18.33 -6.51 3.86
C ALA A 141 17.84 -7.73 3.09
N GLU A 142 17.68 -8.88 3.75
CA GLU A 142 17.08 -10.05 3.14
C GLU A 142 15.57 -9.85 2.91
N ALA A 143 14.85 -9.27 3.88
CA ALA A 143 13.43 -9.00 3.79
C ALA A 143 13.06 -8.14 2.58
N VAL A 144 13.75 -7.01 2.36
CA VAL A 144 13.47 -6.12 1.21
C VAL A 144 13.87 -6.72 -0.15
N ASN A 145 14.59 -7.85 -0.17
CA ASN A 145 14.86 -8.64 -1.37
C ASN A 145 14.11 -9.98 -1.40
N TYR A 146 13.31 -10.31 -0.38
CA TYR A 146 12.70 -11.63 -0.28
C TYR A 146 11.71 -11.80 -1.42
N GLY A 147 11.92 -12.84 -2.23
CA GLY A 147 11.09 -13.12 -3.40
C GLY A 147 11.20 -12.11 -4.54
N PHE A 148 12.20 -11.23 -4.61
CA PHE A 148 12.32 -10.10 -5.58
C PHE A 148 12.29 -10.43 -7.09
N GLN A 149 12.28 -11.71 -7.47
CA GLN A 149 11.99 -12.13 -8.84
C GLN A 149 10.49 -12.31 -9.10
N ASP A 150 9.72 -12.70 -8.08
CA ASP A 150 8.27 -12.89 -8.12
C ASP A 150 7.55 -11.65 -7.56
N ASN A 151 7.90 -11.22 -6.34
CA ASN A 151 7.42 -9.99 -5.70
C ASN A 151 7.89 -8.78 -6.52
N GLN A 152 6.94 -8.01 -7.02
CA GLN A 152 7.21 -6.92 -7.96
C GLN A 152 7.28 -5.56 -7.28
N ILE A 153 6.39 -5.34 -6.31
CA ILE A 153 6.22 -4.08 -5.60
C ILE A 153 6.28 -4.36 -4.11
N TYR A 154 7.12 -3.62 -3.37
CA TYR A 154 7.28 -3.72 -1.93
C TYR A 154 6.63 -2.48 -1.29
N SER A 155 5.61 -2.71 -0.47
CA SER A 155 4.94 -1.68 0.33
C SER A 155 5.57 -1.62 1.70
N CYS A 156 6.13 -0.48 2.05
CA CYS A 156 6.83 -0.25 3.32
C CYS A 156 6.20 0.96 4.01
N SER A 157 5.35 0.70 5.00
CA SER A 157 4.66 1.73 5.77
C SER A 157 5.33 1.94 7.13
N TRP A 158 6.67 2.05 7.12
CA TRP A 158 7.54 2.15 8.28
C TRP A 158 8.81 2.94 7.95
N GLY A 159 9.52 3.39 8.99
CA GLY A 159 10.76 4.15 8.90
C GLY A 159 11.33 4.41 10.29
N PRO A 160 12.25 5.39 10.42
CA PRO A 160 12.67 5.94 11.70
C PRO A 160 11.50 6.50 12.52
N ILE A 161 11.77 6.95 13.74
CA ILE A 161 10.74 7.54 14.61
C ILE A 161 10.40 8.95 14.10
N ASP A 162 9.11 9.19 13.84
CA ASP A 162 8.58 10.47 13.35
C ASP A 162 8.40 11.52 14.47
N ASP A 163 9.49 11.89 15.15
CA ASP A 163 9.48 12.81 16.31
C ASP A 163 9.98 14.23 16.03
N GLY A 164 10.33 14.54 14.77
CA GLY A 164 10.90 15.84 14.38
C GLY A 164 12.34 16.06 14.86
N MET A 165 12.98 15.02 15.41
CA MET A 165 14.33 15.09 15.98
C MET A 165 15.25 13.98 15.45
N THR A 166 14.67 12.86 15.05
CA THR A 166 15.40 11.70 14.55
C THR A 166 15.90 11.94 13.13
N MET A 167 17.16 11.58 12.89
CA MET A 167 17.74 11.56 11.56
C MET A 167 18.46 10.23 11.42
N ASP A 168 17.88 9.33 10.65
CA ASP A 168 18.40 7.98 10.47
C ASP A 168 18.21 7.50 9.04
N ALA A 169 18.93 6.45 8.67
CA ALA A 169 18.93 5.92 7.33
C ALA A 169 19.27 4.43 7.35
N PRO A 170 18.85 3.67 6.33
CA PRO A 170 19.15 2.24 6.26
C PRO A 170 20.63 1.96 6.40
N GLY A 171 20.97 0.84 7.03
CA GLY A 171 22.33 0.33 7.12
C GLY A 171 22.92 -0.04 5.76
N LEU A 172 24.21 -0.38 5.73
CA LEU A 172 24.92 -0.65 4.48
C LEU A 172 24.33 -1.87 3.74
N LEU A 173 23.89 -2.90 4.47
CA LEU A 173 23.33 -4.10 3.84
C LEU A 173 21.99 -3.78 3.21
N VAL A 174 21.10 -3.07 3.91
CA VAL A 174 19.79 -2.67 3.38
C VAL A 174 19.93 -1.77 2.15
N ARG A 175 20.83 -0.77 2.17
CA ARG A 175 21.10 0.07 0.98
C ARG A 175 21.57 -0.77 -0.22
N ARG A 176 22.45 -1.75 0.01
CA ARG A 176 22.89 -2.67 -1.05
C ARG A 176 21.78 -3.59 -1.51
N ALA A 177 20.90 -4.01 -0.61
CA ALA A 177 19.76 -4.85 -0.94
C ALA A 177 18.75 -4.09 -1.81
N ILE A 178 18.37 -2.86 -1.45
CA ILE A 178 17.51 -2.00 -2.28
C ILE A 178 18.13 -1.78 -3.66
N ALA A 179 19.44 -1.46 -3.71
CA ALA A 179 20.16 -1.31 -4.98
C ALA A 179 20.14 -2.61 -5.83
N ASN A 180 20.26 -3.78 -5.18
CA ASN A 180 20.13 -5.06 -5.86
C ASN A 180 18.70 -5.31 -6.36
N GLY A 181 17.68 -4.97 -5.58
CA GLY A 181 16.28 -5.04 -5.95
C GLY A 181 15.98 -4.25 -7.22
N VAL A 182 16.34 -2.97 -7.26
CA VAL A 182 16.10 -2.12 -8.45
C VAL A 182 16.95 -2.49 -9.67
N GLN A 183 18.09 -3.17 -9.49
CA GLN A 183 18.95 -3.58 -10.61
C GLN A 183 18.61 -4.96 -11.17
N LYS A 184 18.17 -5.90 -10.31
CA LYS A 184 18.04 -7.31 -10.68
C LYS A 184 16.65 -7.89 -10.45
N GLY A 185 15.81 -7.24 -9.64
CA GLY A 185 14.44 -7.65 -9.41
C GLY A 185 13.61 -7.70 -10.69
N ARG A 186 12.55 -8.50 -10.69
CA ARG A 186 11.64 -8.67 -11.84
C ARG A 186 12.38 -8.96 -13.16
N GLY A 187 13.40 -9.83 -13.13
CA GLY A 187 14.22 -10.15 -14.30
C GLY A 187 15.03 -8.98 -14.86
N GLY A 188 15.49 -8.06 -13.99
CA GLY A 188 16.27 -6.88 -14.36
C GLY A 188 15.45 -5.61 -14.68
N LYS A 189 14.11 -5.66 -14.59
CA LYS A 189 13.25 -4.46 -14.67
C LYS A 189 13.29 -3.63 -13.39
N GLY A 190 13.73 -4.25 -12.29
CA GLY A 190 13.86 -3.67 -10.97
C GLY A 190 12.60 -3.78 -10.13
N SER A 191 12.78 -4.23 -8.89
CA SER A 191 11.77 -4.15 -7.83
C SER A 191 11.35 -2.70 -7.62
N VAL A 192 10.09 -2.52 -7.27
CA VAL A 192 9.52 -1.20 -6.98
C VAL A 192 9.36 -1.09 -5.48
N PHE A 193 9.94 -0.06 -4.86
CA PHE A 193 9.82 0.19 -3.42
C PHE A 193 8.93 1.40 -3.19
N VAL A 194 7.86 1.24 -2.42
CA VAL A 194 6.92 2.31 -2.07
C VAL A 194 7.01 2.52 -0.56
N PHE A 195 7.32 3.75 -0.16
CA PHE A 195 7.43 4.13 1.25
C PHE A 195 6.40 5.20 1.60
N ALA A 196 5.76 5.04 2.76
CA ALA A 196 4.96 6.10 3.36
C ALA A 196 5.88 7.27 3.76
N ALA A 197 5.45 8.52 3.52
CA ALA A 197 6.29 9.69 3.78
C ALA A 197 6.59 9.97 5.27
N GLY A 198 5.87 9.36 6.21
CA GLY A 198 5.99 9.65 7.65
C GLY A 198 4.78 10.43 8.20
N ASN A 199 4.60 10.37 9.52
CA ASN A 199 3.46 10.93 10.25
C ASN A 199 3.85 12.05 11.24
N GLY A 200 5.08 12.57 11.13
CA GLY A 200 5.69 13.50 12.07
C GLY A 200 5.45 14.98 11.77
N ALA A 201 4.64 15.36 10.79
CA ALA A 201 4.47 16.78 10.43
C ALA A 201 3.94 17.65 11.58
N GLY A 202 3.09 17.08 12.44
CA GLY A 202 2.62 17.74 13.66
C GLY A 202 3.72 17.98 14.71
N HIS A 203 4.88 17.35 14.54
CA HIS A 203 6.12 17.51 15.31
C HIS A 203 7.19 18.33 14.55
N ASP A 204 6.81 19.01 13.46
CA ASP A 204 7.70 19.73 12.55
C ASP A 204 8.74 18.82 11.84
N ASP A 205 8.42 17.53 11.69
CA ASP A 205 9.29 16.57 10.99
C ASP A 205 9.30 16.76 9.46
N ASN A 206 10.31 16.19 8.81
CA ASN A 206 10.52 16.30 7.38
C ASN A 206 11.13 15.01 6.81
N CYS A 207 10.44 14.41 5.84
CA CYS A 207 10.86 13.15 5.22
C CYS A 207 12.22 13.14 4.51
N ASN A 208 12.93 14.28 4.39
CA ASN A 208 14.35 14.23 3.99
C ASN A 208 15.28 13.72 5.11
N PHE A 209 14.85 13.69 6.37
CA PHE A 209 15.63 13.16 7.49
C PHE A 209 15.46 11.65 7.69
N ASP A 210 14.54 11.04 6.95
CA ASP A 210 14.41 9.59 6.81
C ASP A 210 15.12 9.11 5.53
N GLY A 211 16.16 8.28 5.71
CA GLY A 211 16.95 7.70 4.62
C GLY A 211 16.25 6.63 3.77
N TYR A 212 15.08 6.13 4.19
CA TYR A 212 14.27 5.22 3.39
C TYR A 212 13.42 6.01 2.39
N THR A 213 12.75 7.06 2.84
CA THR A 213 11.92 7.93 2.00
C THR A 213 12.74 8.91 1.14
N ASN A 214 13.91 9.36 1.58
CA ASN A 214 14.76 10.25 0.76
C ASN A 214 15.59 9.54 -0.32
N SER A 215 15.49 8.21 -0.40
CA SER A 215 16.19 7.37 -1.38
C SER A 215 15.62 7.53 -2.78
N ILE A 216 16.49 7.69 -3.78
CA ILE A 216 16.08 7.73 -5.21
C ILE A 216 15.43 6.41 -5.69
N PHE A 217 15.64 5.32 -4.95
CA PHE A 217 15.09 4.00 -5.27
C PHE A 217 13.68 3.79 -4.69
N SER A 218 13.23 4.71 -3.85
CA SER A 218 11.93 4.67 -3.19
C SER A 218 10.94 5.56 -3.93
N ILE A 219 9.67 5.19 -3.86
CA ILE A 219 8.54 6.03 -4.23
C ILE A 219 7.89 6.48 -2.94
N THR A 220 8.16 7.73 -2.57
CA THR A 220 7.70 8.31 -1.31
C THR A 220 6.33 8.94 -1.48
N VAL A 221 5.38 8.46 -0.68
CA VAL A 221 3.95 8.73 -0.79
C VAL A 221 3.46 9.49 0.44
N GLY A 222 3.09 10.74 0.26
CA GLY A 222 2.38 11.53 1.27
C GLY A 222 0.87 11.27 1.25
N SER A 223 0.11 11.94 2.12
CA SER A 223 -1.33 11.78 2.17
C SER A 223 -2.13 13.07 1.90
N VAL A 224 -3.32 12.86 1.35
CA VAL A 224 -4.45 13.81 1.28
C VAL A 224 -5.69 13.12 1.84
N ASP A 225 -6.62 13.86 2.42
CA ASP A 225 -7.86 13.28 2.91
C ASP A 225 -8.97 13.21 1.84
N TRP A 226 -10.16 12.76 2.23
CA TRP A 226 -11.33 12.63 1.36
C TRP A 226 -11.83 13.96 0.76
N ASN A 227 -11.32 15.10 1.23
CA ASN A 227 -11.60 16.43 0.71
C ASN A 227 -10.41 17.06 -0.03
N ASN A 228 -9.37 16.27 -0.36
CA ASN A 228 -8.09 16.74 -0.91
C ASN A 228 -7.37 17.75 0.01
N GLU A 229 -7.65 17.73 1.32
CA GLU A 229 -6.93 18.54 2.28
C GLU A 229 -5.69 17.81 2.79
N HIS A 230 -4.65 18.57 3.11
CA HIS A 230 -3.42 18.05 3.68
C HIS A 230 -3.63 17.66 5.15
N PRO A 231 -3.52 16.38 5.54
CA PRO A 231 -3.71 15.94 6.92
C PRO A 231 -2.56 16.42 7.81
N TYR A 232 -2.87 16.76 9.06
CA TYR A 232 -1.90 17.35 10.00
C TYR A 232 -0.63 16.52 10.25
N TYR A 233 -0.70 15.22 10.00
CA TYR A 233 0.39 14.27 10.25
C TYR A 233 1.30 14.08 9.04
N SER A 234 0.84 14.35 7.81
CA SER A 234 1.58 13.99 6.60
C SER A 234 2.83 14.84 6.46
N GLU A 235 4.01 14.21 6.50
CA GLU A 235 5.26 14.94 6.28
C GLU A 235 5.38 15.47 4.86
N SER A 236 6.24 16.47 4.69
CA SER A 236 6.56 17.06 3.39
C SER A 236 8.07 17.16 3.22
N CYS A 237 8.57 16.83 2.03
CA CYS A 237 9.98 16.99 1.68
C CYS A 237 10.16 17.00 0.17
N SER A 238 11.37 17.34 -0.28
CA SER A 238 11.69 17.36 -1.70
C SER A 238 11.80 15.97 -2.36
N ALA A 239 11.85 14.90 -1.56
CA ALA A 239 11.90 13.53 -2.06
C ALA A 239 10.52 12.90 -2.27
N GLN A 240 9.45 13.52 -1.76
CA GLN A 240 8.08 13.05 -1.98
C GLN A 240 7.73 13.14 -3.46
N LEU A 241 7.26 12.03 -4.04
CA LEU A 241 6.91 11.96 -5.46
C LEU A 241 5.43 12.25 -5.69
N VAL A 242 4.55 11.69 -4.86
CA VAL A 242 3.10 11.79 -5.00
C VAL A 242 2.41 11.82 -3.64
N VAL A 243 1.15 12.21 -3.64
CA VAL A 243 0.22 12.02 -2.52
C VAL A 243 -0.93 11.12 -2.95
N THR A 244 -1.55 10.44 -2.00
CA THR A 244 -2.83 9.78 -2.25
C THR A 244 -3.69 9.76 -0.98
N TYR A 245 -4.86 9.13 -1.07
CA TYR A 245 -5.89 9.21 -0.06
C TYR A 245 -5.52 8.51 1.25
N SER A 246 -5.86 9.12 2.38
CA SER A 246 -5.77 8.51 3.71
C SER A 246 -6.76 9.18 4.69
N SER A 247 -6.58 8.96 5.99
CA SER A 247 -7.38 9.58 7.04
C SER A 247 -7.18 11.09 7.14
N GLY A 248 -8.22 11.80 7.56
CA GLY A 248 -8.23 13.25 7.73
C GLY A 248 -9.65 13.79 7.61
N SER A 249 -9.89 14.98 8.16
CA SER A 249 -11.22 15.60 8.18
C SER A 249 -12.35 14.67 8.64
N GLY A 250 -12.07 13.82 9.64
CA GLY A 250 -13.00 12.84 10.20
C GLY A 250 -13.25 11.58 9.37
N GLY A 251 -12.63 11.46 8.19
CA GLY A 251 -12.66 10.25 7.35
C GLY A 251 -11.45 9.35 7.59
N TYR A 252 -11.61 8.06 7.28
CA TYR A 252 -10.59 7.02 7.41
C TYR A 252 -10.66 6.06 6.22
N ILE A 253 -9.58 5.30 6.02
CA ILE A 253 -9.58 4.19 5.07
C ILE A 253 -10.31 3.00 5.66
N HIS A 254 -11.18 2.41 4.85
CA HIS A 254 -11.96 1.21 5.16
C HIS A 254 -11.33 0.02 4.43
N THR A 255 -10.91 -1.00 5.19
CA THR A 255 -10.11 -2.14 4.68
C THR A 255 -10.30 -3.37 5.56
N THR A 256 -9.64 -4.48 5.22
CA THR A 256 -9.56 -5.71 6.03
C THR A 256 -8.85 -5.45 7.37
N ASP A 257 -9.19 -6.20 8.43
CA ASP A 257 -8.43 -6.24 9.67
C ASP A 257 -8.18 -7.71 10.08
N VAL A 258 -7.36 -7.95 11.10
CA VAL A 258 -7.02 -9.31 11.53
C VAL A 258 -8.26 -10.08 12.02
N GLY A 259 -8.45 -11.27 11.48
CA GLY A 259 -9.61 -12.14 11.70
C GLY A 259 -10.32 -12.53 10.41
N ALA A 260 -11.11 -13.60 10.48
CA ALA A 260 -11.71 -14.22 9.29
C ALA A 260 -12.59 -13.27 8.47
N ASP A 261 -13.44 -12.47 9.13
CA ASP A 261 -14.36 -11.51 8.50
C ASP A 261 -14.28 -10.14 9.23
N THR A 262 -13.12 -9.81 9.78
CA THR A 262 -12.91 -8.56 10.52
C THR A 262 -12.50 -7.44 9.57
N CYS A 263 -13.09 -6.27 9.75
CA CYS A 263 -12.80 -5.10 8.96
C CYS A 263 -12.39 -3.91 9.83
N SER A 264 -11.62 -2.99 9.26
CA SER A 264 -11.26 -1.72 9.86
C SER A 264 -11.98 -0.58 9.15
N GLY A 265 -12.56 0.34 9.93
CA GLY A 265 -13.07 1.63 9.47
C GLY A 265 -12.28 2.81 10.04
N SER A 266 -11.07 2.55 10.54
CA SER A 266 -10.23 3.55 11.22
C SER A 266 -8.76 3.44 10.85
N HIS A 267 -8.43 2.91 9.66
CA HIS A 267 -7.07 2.91 9.14
C HIS A 267 -6.72 4.29 8.54
N GLY A 268 -5.45 4.67 8.57
CA GLY A 268 -5.02 6.03 8.27
C GLY A 268 -3.52 6.25 8.46
N GLY A 269 -3.10 7.51 8.46
CA GLY A 269 -1.68 7.87 8.40
C GLY A 269 -1.15 7.78 6.97
N THR A 270 0.06 8.25 6.72
CA THR A 270 0.72 8.02 5.41
C THR A 270 0.90 6.52 5.13
N SER A 271 0.86 5.69 6.18
CA SER A 271 0.82 4.24 6.11
C SER A 271 -0.33 3.63 5.32
N ALA A 272 -1.48 4.30 5.22
CA ALA A 272 -2.59 3.88 4.36
C ALA A 272 -2.51 4.51 2.95
N ALA A 273 -1.76 5.61 2.78
CA ALA A 273 -1.54 6.19 1.46
C ALA A 273 -0.61 5.32 0.59
N GLY A 274 0.50 4.83 1.15
CA GLY A 274 1.46 3.97 0.43
C GLY A 274 0.82 2.75 -0.26
N PRO A 275 0.03 1.92 0.44
CA PRO A 275 -0.64 0.75 -0.13
C PRO A 275 -1.57 1.07 -1.31
N LEU A 276 -2.28 2.21 -1.29
CA LEU A 276 -3.11 2.61 -2.43
C LEU A 276 -2.28 2.86 -3.70
N VAL A 277 -1.10 3.47 -3.58
CA VAL A 277 -0.16 3.62 -4.71
C VAL A 277 0.35 2.27 -5.20
N VAL A 278 0.63 1.32 -4.28
CA VAL A 278 0.99 -0.06 -4.63
C VAL A 278 -0.11 -0.74 -5.45
N GLY A 279 -1.37 -0.56 -5.05
CA GLY A 279 -2.54 -1.01 -5.81
C GLY A 279 -2.58 -0.43 -7.23
N VAL A 280 -2.44 0.89 -7.37
CA VAL A 280 -2.42 1.55 -8.69
C VAL A 280 -1.28 1.05 -9.57
N MET A 281 -0.09 0.83 -9.00
CA MET A 281 1.03 0.23 -9.73
C MET A 281 0.76 -1.21 -10.15
N ALA A 282 0.09 -2.00 -9.33
CA ALA A 282 -0.32 -3.35 -9.69
C ALA A 282 -1.28 -3.35 -10.90
N LEU A 283 -2.20 -2.38 -10.98
CA LEU A 283 -3.05 -2.16 -12.16
C LEU A 283 -2.20 -1.80 -13.40
N ALA A 284 -1.24 -0.89 -13.25
CA ALA A 284 -0.35 -0.49 -14.34
C ALA A 284 0.50 -1.67 -14.86
N LEU A 285 1.02 -2.50 -13.95
CA LEU A 285 1.82 -3.67 -14.28
C LEU A 285 1.02 -4.82 -14.91
N GLN A 286 -0.28 -4.92 -14.67
CA GLN A 286 -1.14 -5.82 -15.44
C GLN A 286 -1.14 -5.44 -16.94
N VAL A 287 -1.23 -4.14 -17.23
CA VAL A 287 -1.32 -3.64 -18.62
C VAL A 287 0.05 -3.63 -19.29
N ARG A 288 1.09 -3.20 -18.57
CA ARG A 288 2.45 -2.99 -19.08
C ARG A 288 3.49 -3.67 -18.17
N PRO A 289 3.59 -5.01 -18.17
CA PRO A 289 4.46 -5.76 -17.27
C PRO A 289 5.97 -5.54 -17.54
N GLU A 290 6.33 -4.88 -18.63
CA GLU A 290 7.70 -4.51 -18.99
C GLU A 290 8.20 -3.21 -18.35
N LEU A 291 7.32 -2.41 -17.73
CA LEU A 291 7.71 -1.16 -17.07
C LEU A 291 8.79 -1.41 -16.01
N THR A 292 9.86 -0.64 -16.08
CA THR A 292 10.94 -0.63 -15.09
C THR A 292 10.54 0.18 -13.86
N TRP A 293 11.28 0.03 -12.76
CA TRP A 293 11.07 0.83 -11.55
C TRP A 293 11.12 2.35 -11.81
N ARG A 294 11.98 2.79 -12.74
CA ARG A 294 12.05 4.19 -13.16
C ARG A 294 10.86 4.59 -14.01
N ASP A 295 10.41 3.74 -14.94
CA ASP A 295 9.25 4.08 -15.77
C ASP A 295 8.00 4.33 -14.91
N LEU A 296 7.83 3.56 -13.82
CA LEU A 296 6.75 3.79 -12.86
C LEU A 296 6.91 5.12 -12.10
N GLN A 297 8.12 5.49 -11.68
CA GLN A 297 8.38 6.84 -11.12
C GLN A 297 8.03 7.94 -12.14
N TYR A 298 8.44 7.79 -13.41
CA TYR A 298 8.13 8.75 -14.47
C TYR A 298 6.62 8.89 -14.70
N ILE A 299 5.90 7.77 -14.74
CA ILE A 299 4.44 7.77 -14.90
C ILE A 299 3.77 8.54 -13.76
N LEU A 300 4.20 8.34 -12.51
CA LEU A 300 3.66 9.08 -11.37
C LEU A 300 3.93 10.59 -11.43
N VAL A 301 5.09 11.00 -11.97
CA VAL A 301 5.46 12.42 -12.10
C VAL A 301 4.75 13.11 -13.26
N GLU A 302 4.52 12.41 -14.37
CA GLU A 302 3.86 12.96 -15.56
C GLU A 302 2.33 12.88 -15.49
N LEU A 303 1.81 11.92 -14.71
CA LEU A 303 0.38 11.72 -14.47
C LEU A 303 0.03 11.81 -12.98
N PRO A 304 0.41 12.88 -12.25
CA PRO A 304 -0.24 13.14 -10.98
C PRO A 304 -1.72 13.33 -11.30
N PHE A 305 -2.57 12.44 -10.76
CA PHE A 305 -4.00 12.45 -11.04
C PHE A 305 -4.59 13.88 -10.88
N PRO A 306 -5.56 14.26 -11.73
CA PRO A 306 -6.09 15.63 -11.84
C PRO A 306 -6.84 16.14 -10.62
#